data_AF-A0A927PDU8-F1
#
_entry.id   AF-A0A927PDU8-F1
#
_cell.length_a   1.000
_cell.length_b   1.000
_cell.length_c   1.000
_cell.angle_alpha   90.00
_cell.angle_beta   90.00
_cell.angle_gamma   90.00
#
_symmetry.space_group_name_H-M   'P 1'
#
loop_
_entity.id
_entity.type
_entity.pdbx_description
1 polymer ?
#
loop_
_entity_poly.entity_id
_entity_poly.type
_entity_poly.pdbx_seq_one_letter_code
_entity_poly.pdbx_strand_id
1 'polypeptide(L)'
;MNRLFGRGSKQPRPGCPWEGMDREADEIQLARRMRALAVELRVDGGARLRLSGNIPGRLRAALSEARRLDAACEDGGQALRRLVQDGRMLEALVKQAGAEGGVRLPAWEGKPRILWVAEAVVSAGAVDAERLMRAVSAFDDVQALTMAELWAVPLAVRMVLARKTA
;
A
#
# COMPACT_ATOMS: atom_id res chain seq x y z
N MET A 1 45.83 -9.77 19.85
CA MET A 1 44.76 -10.58 19.22
C MET A 1 43.41 -9.98 19.57
N ASN A 2 42.57 -9.84 18.54
CA ASN A 2 41.11 -9.66 18.52
C ASN A 2 40.42 -8.34 18.92
N ARG A 3 39.63 -7.89 17.92
CA ARG A 3 38.70 -6.77 17.79
C ARG A 3 37.33 -7.10 18.43
N LEU A 4 36.40 -6.14 18.25
CA LEU A 4 34.93 -6.26 18.03
C LEU A 4 34.08 -5.89 19.27
N PHE A 5 33.06 -5.04 19.25
CA PHE A 5 32.29 -4.31 18.23
C PHE A 5 31.61 -3.10 18.92
N GLY A 6 31.86 -1.89 18.45
CA GLY A 6 30.96 -0.76 18.69
C GLY A 6 29.83 -0.79 17.66
N ARG A 7 28.60 -1.13 18.06
CA ARG A 7 27.41 -0.86 17.24
C ARG A 7 26.99 0.60 17.46
N GLY A 8 27.59 1.49 16.68
CA GLY A 8 27.06 2.83 16.48
C GLY A 8 25.71 2.72 15.78
N SER A 9 24.65 3.14 16.46
CA SER A 9 23.40 3.56 15.84
C SER A 9 23.72 4.56 14.72
N LYS A 10 23.46 4.19 13.46
CA LYS A 10 23.54 5.12 12.33
C LYS A 10 22.45 6.17 12.51
N GLN A 11 22.77 7.25 13.21
CA GLN A 11 22.07 8.51 13.04
C GLN A 11 22.37 9.04 11.63
N PRO A 12 21.36 9.56 10.91
CA PRO A 12 21.59 10.19 9.61
C PRO A 12 22.54 11.39 9.80
N ARG A 13 23.55 11.50 8.92
CA ARG A 13 24.50 12.60 8.94
C ARG A 13 23.81 13.85 8.37
N PRO A 14 23.76 14.98 9.09
CA PRO A 14 23.22 16.21 8.54
C PRO A 14 24.22 16.80 7.53
N GLY A 15 23.77 17.09 6.30
CA GLY A 15 24.45 18.05 5.43
C GLY A 15 25.13 17.54 4.15
N CYS A 16 24.65 16.49 3.49
CA CYS A 16 25.03 16.23 2.08
C CYS A 16 24.05 16.95 1.13
N PRO A 17 24.45 18.02 0.41
CA PRO A 17 23.52 18.85 -0.38
C PRO A 17 22.83 18.11 -1.53
N TRP A 18 23.42 17.02 -2.02
CA TRP A 18 22.94 16.26 -3.16
C TRP A 18 21.89 15.18 -2.79
N GLU A 19 21.85 14.72 -1.53
CA GLU A 19 20.86 13.73 -1.06
C GLU A 19 19.43 14.30 -1.04
N GLY A 20 19.29 15.63 -0.88
CA GLY A 20 18.00 16.33 -1.00
C GLY A 20 17.57 16.62 -2.43
N MET A 21 18.53 16.86 -3.34
CA MET A 21 18.25 17.17 -4.75
C MET A 21 17.66 15.97 -5.51
N ASP A 22 18.15 14.75 -5.24
CA ASP A 22 17.62 13.54 -5.87
C ASP A 22 16.15 13.29 -5.46
N ARG A 23 15.84 13.53 -4.18
CA ARG A 23 14.49 13.39 -3.65
C ARG A 23 13.55 14.46 -4.19
N GLU A 24 14.00 15.71 -4.25
CA GLU A 24 13.21 16.82 -4.81
C GLU A 24 12.94 16.62 -6.31
N ALA A 25 13.93 16.17 -7.08
CA ALA A 25 13.76 15.82 -8.49
C ALA A 25 12.78 14.65 -8.69
N ASP A 26 12.84 13.63 -7.83
CA ASP A 26 11.89 12.50 -7.80
C ASP A 26 10.45 12.98 -7.47
N GLU A 27 10.31 13.89 -6.51
CA GLU A 27 9.01 14.49 -6.15
C GLU A 27 8.42 15.32 -7.30
N ILE A 28 9.22 16.11 -8.01
CA ILE A 28 8.79 16.87 -9.20
C ILE A 28 8.36 15.92 -10.32
N GLN A 29 9.13 14.86 -10.56
CA GLN A 29 8.79 13.85 -11.56
C GLN A 29 7.49 13.13 -11.22
N LEU A 30 7.29 12.75 -9.96
CA LEU A 30 6.05 12.14 -9.50
C LEU A 30 4.87 13.07 -9.71
N ALA A 31 4.97 14.34 -9.32
CA ALA A 31 3.90 15.32 -9.53
C ALA A 31 3.54 15.49 -11.02
N ARG A 32 4.54 15.59 -11.90
CA ARG A 32 4.32 15.63 -13.36
C ARG A 32 3.63 14.37 -13.87
N ARG A 33 4.04 13.19 -13.38
CA ARG A 33 3.41 11.91 -13.71
C ARG A 33 1.96 11.86 -13.25
N MET A 34 1.64 12.39 -12.06
CA MET A 34 0.26 12.43 -11.56
C MET A 34 -0.63 13.32 -12.43
N ARG A 35 -0.13 14.49 -12.83
CA ARG A 35 -0.87 15.38 -13.75
C ARG A 35 -1.08 14.73 -15.11
N ALA A 36 -0.06 14.09 -15.67
CA ALA A 36 -0.18 13.34 -16.93
C ALA A 36 -1.23 12.22 -16.81
N LEU A 37 -1.16 11.43 -15.73
CA LEU A 37 -2.15 10.38 -15.44
C LEU A 37 -3.57 10.95 -15.34
N ALA A 38 -3.76 12.11 -14.72
CA ALA A 38 -5.07 12.76 -14.61
C ALA A 38 -5.64 13.18 -15.98
N VAL A 39 -4.79 13.59 -16.91
CA VAL A 39 -5.19 13.91 -18.30
C VAL A 39 -5.56 12.64 -19.08
N GLU A 40 -4.82 11.55 -18.87
CA GLU A 40 -5.05 10.26 -19.54
C GLU A 40 -6.32 9.57 -19.04
N LEU A 41 -6.60 9.64 -17.74
CA LEU A 41 -7.75 8.97 -17.12
C LEU A 41 -9.07 9.64 -17.49
N ARG A 42 -9.81 9.01 -18.39
CA ARG A 42 -11.17 9.41 -18.75
C ARG A 42 -12.19 8.58 -17.99
N VAL A 43 -12.96 9.21 -17.10
CA VAL A 43 -14.02 8.48 -16.38
C VAL A 43 -15.05 7.96 -17.37
N ASP A 44 -15.17 6.63 -17.47
CA ASP A 44 -16.12 5.93 -18.34
C ASP A 44 -17.22 5.21 -17.55
N GLY A 45 -17.15 5.26 -16.22
CA GLY A 45 -18.15 4.65 -15.35
C GLY A 45 -17.71 4.60 -13.90
N GLY A 46 -18.11 3.53 -13.22
CA GLY A 46 -17.78 3.33 -11.81
C GLY A 46 -17.50 1.87 -11.48
N ALA A 47 -16.53 1.66 -10.59
CA ALA A 47 -16.08 0.35 -10.14
C ALA A 47 -15.89 0.35 -8.62
N ARG A 48 -15.99 -0.84 -8.01
CA ARG A 48 -15.82 -0.99 -6.55
C ARG A 48 -14.36 -1.23 -6.24
N LEU A 49 -13.84 -0.55 -5.23
CA LEU A 49 -12.51 -0.81 -4.71
C LEU A 49 -12.50 -2.17 -3.99
N ARG A 50 -12.05 -3.22 -4.69
CA ARG A 50 -12.03 -4.59 -4.17
C ARG A 50 -10.61 -5.13 -4.19
N LEU A 51 -10.23 -5.83 -3.11
CA LEU A 51 -9.03 -6.68 -3.09
C LEU A 51 -9.11 -7.62 -4.29
N SER A 52 -8.27 -7.39 -5.30
CA SER A 52 -8.24 -8.25 -6.48
C SER A 52 -7.34 -9.44 -6.20
N GLY A 53 -7.62 -10.55 -6.89
CA GLY A 53 -6.86 -11.79 -6.76
C GLY A 53 -7.29 -12.65 -5.57
N ASN A 54 -6.68 -13.83 -5.46
CA ASN A 54 -6.97 -14.80 -4.42
C ASN A 54 -6.30 -14.46 -3.08
N ILE A 55 -6.19 -13.18 -2.71
CA ILE A 55 -5.63 -12.75 -1.40
C ILE A 55 -6.36 -13.45 -0.24
N PRO A 56 -7.70 -13.55 -0.21
CA PRO A 56 -8.40 -14.30 0.83
C PRO A 56 -8.04 -15.78 0.86
N GLY A 57 -7.75 -16.40 -0.30
CA GLY A 57 -7.29 -17.79 -0.36
C GLY A 57 -5.84 -17.95 0.08
N ARG A 58 -4.94 -17.03 -0.30
CA ARG A 58 -3.54 -17.01 0.13
C ARG A 58 -3.43 -16.79 1.65
N LEU A 59 -4.22 -15.87 2.20
CA LEU A 59 -4.30 -15.65 3.64
C LEU A 59 -4.78 -16.92 4.36
N ARG A 60 -5.82 -17.57 3.86
CA ARG A 60 -6.29 -18.85 4.40
C ARG A 60 -5.23 -19.94 4.34
N ALA A 61 -4.53 -20.08 3.21
CA ALA A 61 -3.47 -21.06 3.05
C ALA A 61 -2.31 -20.82 4.03
N ALA A 62 -1.84 -19.57 4.14
CA ALA A 62 -0.78 -19.19 5.08
C ALA A 62 -1.19 -19.44 6.55
N LEU A 63 -2.46 -19.18 6.90
CA LEU A 63 -2.96 -19.43 8.25
C LEU A 63 -3.16 -20.90 8.56
N SER A 64 -3.58 -21.69 7.59
CA SER A 64 -3.64 -23.15 7.74
C SER A 64 -2.25 -23.72 8.03
N GLU A 65 -1.21 -23.23 7.32
CA GLU A 65 0.17 -23.65 7.56
C GLU A 65 0.68 -23.19 8.93
N ALA A 66 0.45 -21.93 9.32
CA ALA A 66 0.84 -21.43 10.64
C ALA A 66 0.17 -22.22 11.78
N ARG A 67 -1.10 -22.61 11.63
CA ARG A 67 -1.82 -23.46 12.60
C ARG A 67 -1.26 -24.87 12.65
N ARG A 68 -0.87 -25.43 11.50
CA ARG A 68 -0.22 -26.75 11.43
C ARG A 68 1.11 -26.74 12.20
N LEU A 69 1.92 -25.70 12.01
CA LEU A 69 3.18 -25.52 12.71
C LEU A 69 2.97 -25.32 14.22
N ASP A 70 1.97 -24.54 14.63
CA ASP A 70 1.64 -24.32 16.05
C ASP A 70 1.20 -25.62 16.75
N ALA A 71 0.46 -26.47 16.04
CA ALA A 71 0.03 -27.77 16.54
C ALA A 71 1.16 -28.82 16.56
N ALA A 72 2.15 -28.71 15.68
CA ALA A 72 3.25 -29.67 15.57
C ALA A 72 4.45 -29.33 16.47
N CYS A 73 4.59 -28.07 16.88
CA CYS A 73 5.69 -27.61 17.72
C CYS A 73 5.21 -27.43 19.18
N GLU A 74 5.70 -28.26 20.11
CA GLU A 74 5.46 -28.08 21.56
C GLU A 74 5.85 -26.68 22.05
N ASP A 75 6.84 -26.06 21.38
CA ASP A 75 7.36 -24.73 21.67
C ASP A 75 7.21 -23.79 20.46
N GLY A 76 6.06 -23.85 19.75
CA GLY A 76 5.74 -22.96 18.62
C GLY A 76 5.90 -21.46 18.92
N GLY A 77 6.05 -21.12 20.19
CA GLY A 77 6.50 -19.81 20.63
C GLY A 77 5.41 -18.76 20.58
N GLN A 78 5.56 -17.72 21.40
CA GLN A 78 4.61 -16.61 21.49
C GLN A 78 4.39 -15.92 20.13
N ALA A 79 5.41 -15.90 19.26
CA ALA A 79 5.35 -15.30 17.93
C ALA A 79 4.36 -16.02 16.98
N LEU A 80 4.34 -17.36 16.98
CA LEU A 80 3.45 -18.12 16.10
C LEU A 80 2.00 -18.03 16.55
N ARG A 81 1.76 -18.14 17.86
CA ARG A 81 0.43 -17.88 18.45
C ARG A 81 -0.07 -16.49 18.12
N ARG A 82 0.82 -15.48 18.20
CA ARG A 82 0.48 -14.10 17.83
C ARG A 82 0.14 -13.98 16.35
N LEU A 83 0.92 -14.60 15.46
CA LEU A 83 0.66 -14.60 14.02
C LEU A 83 -0.68 -15.26 13.68
N VAL A 84 -1.02 -16.39 14.32
CA VAL A 84 -2.32 -17.06 14.13
C VAL A 84 -3.47 -16.17 14.60
N GLN A 85 -3.31 -15.47 15.73
CA GLN A 85 -4.29 -14.53 16.25
C GLN A 85 -4.48 -13.33 15.31
N ASP A 86 -3.39 -12.68 14.90
CA ASP A 86 -3.40 -11.53 14.00
C ASP A 86 -4.01 -11.92 12.65
N GLY A 87 -3.70 -13.11 12.15
CA GLY A 87 -4.27 -13.62 10.93
C GLY A 87 -5.76 -13.93 11.00
N ARG A 88 -6.29 -14.42 12.14
CA ARG A 88 -7.74 -14.58 12.34
C ARG A 88 -8.46 -13.23 12.30
N MET A 89 -7.87 -12.20 12.91
CA MET A 89 -8.40 -10.84 12.84
C MET A 89 -8.40 -10.32 11.40
N LEU A 90 -7.31 -10.51 10.66
CA LEU A 90 -7.22 -10.15 9.24
C LEU A 90 -8.25 -10.91 8.39
N GLU A 91 -8.49 -12.20 8.66
CA GLU A 91 -9.49 -12.99 7.94
C GLU A 91 -10.91 -12.45 8.17
N ALA A 92 -11.25 -12.07 9.40
CA ALA A 92 -12.53 -11.46 9.73
C ALA A 92 -12.70 -10.10 9.03
N LEU A 93 -11.67 -9.25 9.04
CA LEU A 93 -11.67 -7.96 8.35
C LEU A 93 -11.84 -8.10 6.83
N VAL A 94 -11.18 -9.09 6.22
CA VAL A 94 -11.32 -9.36 4.78
C VAL A 94 -12.73 -9.84 4.44
N LYS A 95 -13.32 -10.71 5.27
CA LYS A 95 -14.70 -11.17 5.08
C LYS A 95 -15.70 -10.01 5.20
N GLN A 96 -15.53 -9.16 6.21
CA GLN A 96 -16.36 -7.98 6.42
C GLN A 96 -16.23 -7.00 5.25
N ALA A 97 -15.01 -6.68 4.82
CA ALA A 97 -14.78 -5.80 3.66
C ALA A 97 -15.37 -6.37 2.35
N GLY A 98 -15.38 -7.70 2.20
CA GLY A 98 -16.06 -8.37 1.07
C GLY A 98 -17.57 -8.22 1.12
N ALA A 99 -18.18 -8.36 2.30
CA ALA A 99 -19.63 -8.25 2.51
C ALA A 99 -20.15 -6.82 2.36
N GLU A 100 -19.40 -5.82 2.83
CA GLU A 100 -19.74 -4.39 2.70
C GLU A 100 -19.63 -3.90 1.24
N GLY A 101 -19.01 -4.69 0.36
CA GLY A 101 -19.06 -4.50 -1.09
C GLY A 101 -18.34 -3.25 -1.61
N GLY A 102 -17.74 -2.41 -0.76
CA GLY A 102 -16.99 -1.19 -1.10
C GLY A 102 -17.82 -0.12 -1.82
N VAL A 103 -17.58 1.16 -1.54
CA VAL A 103 -18.23 2.25 -2.31
C VAL A 103 -17.86 2.13 -3.79
N ARG A 104 -18.84 2.37 -4.68
CA ARG A 104 -18.58 2.44 -6.13
C ARG A 104 -17.94 3.80 -6.43
N LEU A 105 -16.70 3.78 -6.90
CA LEU A 105 -15.90 4.96 -7.19
C LEU A 105 -15.82 5.20 -8.70
N PRO A 106 -15.61 6.45 -9.15
CA PRO A 106 -15.30 6.76 -10.54
C PRO A 106 -14.16 5.88 -11.07
N ALA A 107 -14.35 5.34 -12.27
CA ALA A 107 -13.48 4.34 -12.86
C ALA A 107 -13.13 4.69 -14.30
N TRP A 108 -12.02 4.11 -14.74
CA TRP A 108 -11.60 4.04 -16.12
C TRP A 108 -11.22 2.59 -16.42
N GLU A 109 -11.75 2.03 -17.50
CA GLU A 109 -11.55 0.62 -17.91
C GLU A 109 -11.91 -0.37 -16.79
N GLY A 110 -13.01 -0.10 -16.07
CA GLY A 110 -13.50 -0.98 -15.00
C GLY A 110 -12.65 -0.98 -13.72
N LYS A 111 -11.63 -0.11 -13.63
CA LYS A 111 -10.78 0.05 -12.45
C LYS A 111 -10.96 1.45 -11.84
N PRO A 112 -11.20 1.55 -10.50
CA PRO A 112 -11.27 2.84 -9.82
C PRO A 112 -10.05 3.71 -10.11
N ARG A 113 -10.26 4.99 -10.45
CA ARG A 113 -9.16 5.94 -10.73
C ARG A 113 -8.13 6.01 -9.59
N ILE A 114 -8.62 5.96 -8.35
CA ILE A 114 -7.78 5.99 -7.16
C ILE A 114 -6.80 4.81 -7.08
N LEU A 115 -7.10 3.66 -7.71
CA LEU A 115 -6.13 2.56 -7.80
C LEU A 115 -5.01 2.85 -8.79
N TRP A 116 -5.30 3.54 -9.90
CA TRP A 116 -4.26 3.98 -10.84
C TRP A 116 -3.31 4.98 -10.17
N VAL A 117 -3.86 5.93 -9.41
CA VAL A 117 -3.07 6.87 -8.59
C VAL A 117 -2.19 6.13 -7.58
N ALA A 118 -2.78 5.21 -6.80
CA ALA A 118 -2.04 4.41 -5.81
C ALA A 118 -0.92 3.57 -6.45
N GLU A 119 -1.17 2.97 -7.61
CA GLU A 119 -0.16 2.21 -8.35
C GLU A 119 1.00 3.08 -8.82
N ALA A 120 0.70 4.27 -9.32
CA ALA A 120 1.73 5.18 -9.78
C ALA A 120 2.61 5.69 -8.62
N VAL A 121 2.02 5.99 -7.46
CA VAL A 121 2.76 6.38 -6.24
C VAL A 121 3.65 5.23 -5.74
N VAL A 122 3.10 4.02 -5.58
CA VAL A 122 3.87 2.86 -5.10
C VAL A 122 4.94 2.40 -6.11
N SER A 123 4.75 2.67 -7.40
CA SER A 123 5.75 2.37 -8.43
C SER A 123 6.90 3.36 -8.44
N ALA A 124 6.68 4.60 -7.97
CA ALA A 124 7.72 5.62 -7.89
C ALA A 124 8.72 5.39 -6.72
N GLY A 125 8.38 4.53 -5.75
CA GLY A 125 9.31 4.11 -4.71
C GLY A 125 8.69 4.11 -3.32
N ALA A 126 9.47 4.56 -2.33
CA ALA A 126 9.05 4.62 -0.94
C ALA A 126 7.83 5.55 -0.78
N VAL A 127 6.85 5.08 -0.01
CA VAL A 127 5.60 5.82 0.25
C VAL A 127 5.60 6.30 1.69
N ASP A 128 5.56 7.61 1.86
CA ASP A 128 5.26 8.27 3.13
C ASP A 128 4.05 9.20 2.97
N ALA A 129 3.57 9.75 4.10
CA ALA A 129 2.36 10.56 4.13
C ALA A 129 2.50 11.83 3.28
N GLU A 130 3.64 12.51 3.34
CA GLU A 130 3.87 13.76 2.63
C GLU A 130 3.92 13.54 1.12
N ARG A 131 4.66 12.52 0.68
CA ARG A 131 4.75 12.14 -0.73
C ARG A 131 3.40 11.72 -1.29
N LEU A 132 2.61 10.98 -0.51
CA LEU A 132 1.26 10.59 -0.89
C LEU A 132 0.34 11.82 -1.03
N MET A 133 0.36 12.74 -0.09
CA MET A 133 -0.44 13.98 -0.15
C MET A 133 -0.07 14.81 -1.38
N ARG A 134 1.22 15.06 -1.62
CA ARG A 134 1.67 15.83 -2.79
C ARG A 134 1.27 15.18 -4.11
N ALA A 135 1.37 13.86 -4.21
CA ALA A 135 0.96 13.13 -5.41
C ALA A 135 -0.56 13.21 -5.64
N VAL A 136 -1.35 13.00 -4.60
CA VAL A 136 -2.82 13.10 -4.67
C VAL A 136 -3.26 14.52 -5.02
N SER A 137 -2.65 15.55 -4.41
CA SER A 137 -2.92 16.95 -4.76
C SER A 137 -2.56 17.27 -6.20
N ALA A 138 -1.40 16.82 -6.70
CA ALA A 138 -1.02 17.06 -8.09
C ALA A 138 -1.98 16.40 -9.10
N PHE A 139 -2.64 15.30 -8.71
CA PHE A 139 -3.71 14.70 -9.50
C PHE A 139 -5.00 15.53 -9.42
N ASP A 140 -5.43 15.86 -8.20
CA ASP A 140 -6.65 16.62 -7.89
C ASP A 140 -6.68 18.00 -8.57
N ASP A 141 -5.52 18.66 -8.69
CA ASP A 141 -5.33 19.93 -9.40
C ASP A 141 -5.80 19.88 -10.87
N VAL A 142 -5.72 18.71 -11.51
CA VAL A 142 -6.08 18.51 -12.92
C VAL A 142 -7.45 17.88 -13.05
N GLN A 143 -7.76 16.91 -12.20
CA GLN A 143 -9.02 16.19 -12.21
C GLN A 143 -9.51 15.98 -10.78
N ALA A 144 -10.48 16.82 -10.37
CA ALA A 144 -11.02 16.83 -9.02
C ALA A 144 -11.50 15.44 -8.56
N LEU A 145 -11.02 15.05 -7.39
CA LEU A 145 -11.38 13.82 -6.71
C LEU A 145 -12.62 14.05 -5.85
N THR A 146 -13.52 13.09 -5.88
CA THR A 146 -14.67 13.10 -4.97
C THR A 146 -14.21 12.82 -3.54
N MET A 147 -15.02 13.24 -2.55
CA MET A 147 -14.76 12.90 -1.15
C MET A 147 -14.65 11.38 -0.95
N ALA A 148 -15.47 10.59 -1.64
CA ALA A 148 -15.40 9.13 -1.60
C ALA A 148 -14.05 8.58 -2.13
N GLU A 149 -13.49 9.18 -3.19
CA GLU A 149 -12.17 8.81 -3.70
C GLU A 149 -11.05 9.17 -2.72
N LEU A 150 -11.10 10.36 -2.11
CA LEU A 150 -10.13 10.78 -1.10
C LEU A 150 -10.11 9.85 0.11
N TRP A 151 -11.30 9.47 0.61
CA TRP A 151 -11.42 8.51 1.71
C TRP A 151 -10.95 7.10 1.35
N ALA A 152 -10.93 6.77 0.05
CA ALA A 152 -10.46 5.49 -0.45
C ALA A 152 -8.95 5.41 -0.65
N VAL A 153 -8.21 6.54 -0.64
CA VAL A 153 -6.74 6.58 -0.86
C VAL A 153 -5.98 5.60 0.05
N PRO A 154 -6.18 5.59 1.39
CA PRO A 154 -5.40 4.71 2.25
C PRO A 154 -5.67 3.23 1.99
N LEU A 155 -6.89 2.88 1.56
CA LEU A 155 -7.23 1.52 1.18
C LEU A 155 -6.58 1.14 -0.15
N ALA A 156 -6.65 2.02 -1.16
CA ALA A 156 -6.05 1.78 -2.47
C ALA A 156 -4.53 1.55 -2.37
N VAL A 157 -3.81 2.38 -1.59
CA VAL A 157 -2.36 2.21 -1.37
C VAL A 157 -2.05 0.87 -0.70
N ARG A 158 -2.76 0.50 0.37
CA ARG A 158 -2.59 -0.81 1.04
C ARG A 158 -2.81 -1.98 0.09
N MET A 159 -3.82 -1.88 -0.78
CA MET A 159 -4.10 -2.93 -1.77
C MET A 159 -2.97 -3.09 -2.77
N VAL A 160 -2.41 -1.99 -3.27
CA VAL A 160 -1.30 -2.03 -4.24
C VAL A 160 -0.04 -2.60 -3.58
N LEU A 161 0.30 -2.15 -2.36
CA LEU A 161 1.43 -2.69 -1.60
C LEU A 161 1.29 -4.18 -1.36
N ALA A 162 0.10 -4.63 -0.94
CA ALA A 162 -0.18 -6.04 -0.69
C ALA A 162 -0.06 -6.92 -1.96
N ARG A 163 -0.29 -6.37 -3.15
CA ARG A 163 -0.07 -7.07 -4.43
C ARG A 163 1.40 -7.14 -4.81
N LYS A 164 2.18 -6.08 -4.56
CA LYS A 164 3.59 -5.99 -4.96
C LYS A 164 4.50 -6.89 -4.12
N THR A 165 4.10 -7.20 -2.89
CA THR A 165 4.81 -8.13 -1.99
C THR A 165 4.39 -9.59 -2.17
N ALA A 166 3.46 -9.87 -3.08
CA ALA A 166 2.81 -11.17 -3.25
C ALA A 166 3.40 -11.96 -4.41
#